data_AF-A0A4R7FII1-F1
#
_entry.id   AF-A0A4R7FII1-F1
#
_cell.length_a   1.000
_cell.length_b   1.000
_cell.length_c   1.000
_cell.angle_alpha   90.00
_cell.angle_beta   90.00
_cell.angle_gamma   90.00
#
_symmetry.space_group_name_H-M   'P 1'
#
loop_
_entity.id
_entity.type
_entity.pdbx_description
1 polymer ?
#
loop_
_entity_poly.entity_id
_entity_poly.type
_entity_poly.pdbx_seq_one_letter_code
_entity_poly.pdbx_strand_id
1 'polypeptide(L)'
;MRRKGWEAPRPSLERMSRHRFTLAALATLAVPGLDVAVTRTFTGGGEGQHDAALLTDAEGEHLVVRAPVDQQSAARLTAEVGVLEVLTPGVRARLPFAVPSTKGVLPAPQAVVTSYLPGVRLQPGAVGADSALAGSIGRAVAAIHELPTAVVADAQLPVATAADCLRGVEDLIKRVDSTGDVPLELINRWSDAVADATLWRFQPCVVHGGLAAESLLVSPKEDPDSRVTGVLGWAGLQVGDPARDLAWVLGLPEAGAASTVLDTYTAIRGRNADTALTRRALLYAELEIARWLLHGVERRDAVIADDAVQMLEALLASALDGTAGTLVGERKPTLTVAEVERMLDARRQRASGASRAPLAFHASRSSASE
;
A
#
# COMPACT_ATOMS: atom_id res chain seq x y z
N MET A 1 -16.42 47.42 46.38
CA MET A 1 -16.90 46.45 45.39
C MET A 1 -16.42 46.86 43.99
N ARG A 2 -15.32 46.30 43.48
CA ARG A 2 -14.89 46.48 42.08
C ARG A 2 -15.32 45.23 41.31
N ARG A 3 -16.10 45.42 40.25
CA ARG A 3 -16.58 44.33 39.38
C ARG A 3 -15.38 43.74 38.63
N LYS A 4 -15.17 42.42 38.75
CA LYS A 4 -14.25 41.65 37.91
C LYS A 4 -14.71 41.82 36.45
N GLY A 5 -13.81 42.31 35.60
CA GLY A 5 -14.02 42.38 34.16
C GLY A 5 -14.16 40.97 33.60
N TRP A 6 -15.20 40.76 32.82
CA TRP A 6 -15.36 39.59 31.97
C TRP A 6 -14.41 39.75 30.77
N GLU A 7 -13.35 38.94 30.70
CA GLU A 7 -12.58 38.77 29.47
C GLU A 7 -13.27 37.72 28.62
N ALA A 8 -13.72 38.12 27.43
CA ALA A 8 -14.24 37.17 26.46
C ALA A 8 -13.10 36.23 26.03
N PRO A 9 -13.34 34.91 25.96
CA PRO A 9 -12.35 33.99 25.41
C PRO A 9 -12.01 34.43 23.99
N ARG A 10 -10.72 34.62 23.72
CA ARG A 10 -10.24 34.90 22.37
C ARG A 10 -10.68 33.72 21.48
N PRO A 11 -11.30 33.97 20.32
CA PRO A 11 -11.64 32.88 19.42
C PRO A 11 -10.35 32.14 19.08
N SER A 12 -10.23 30.90 19.54
CA SER A 12 -9.28 29.96 18.99
C SER A 12 -9.66 29.79 17.53
N LEU A 13 -8.76 30.11 16.61
CA LEU A 13 -8.92 29.78 15.20
C LEU A 13 -8.90 28.25 15.08
N GLU A 14 -10.04 27.60 15.33
CA GLU A 14 -10.36 26.37 14.62
C GLU A 14 -10.12 26.69 13.14
N ARG A 15 -9.19 25.97 12.52
CA ARG A 15 -8.72 26.28 11.19
C ARG A 15 -9.90 26.21 10.21
N MET A 16 -10.40 27.37 9.79
CA MET A 16 -11.47 27.44 8.80
C MET A 16 -10.96 26.86 7.48
N SER A 17 -11.64 25.84 6.97
CA SER A 17 -11.37 25.31 5.63
C SER A 17 -11.52 26.42 4.59
N ARG A 18 -10.61 26.47 3.61
CA ARG A 18 -10.68 27.48 2.56
C ARG A 18 -11.99 27.33 1.79
N HIS A 19 -12.69 28.45 1.61
CA HIS A 19 -13.95 28.44 0.88
C HIS A 19 -13.72 28.08 -0.61
N ARG A 20 -14.66 27.36 -1.24
CA ARG A 20 -14.53 26.89 -2.63
C ARG A 20 -14.21 28.00 -3.65
N PHE A 21 -14.70 29.23 -3.43
CA PHE A 21 -14.38 30.38 -4.28
C PHE A 21 -12.93 30.83 -4.16
N THR A 22 -12.34 30.75 -2.95
CA THR A 22 -10.91 30.99 -2.76
C THR A 22 -10.10 29.96 -3.52
N LEU A 23 -10.48 28.68 -3.46
CA LEU A 23 -9.81 27.62 -4.20
C LEU A 23 -9.94 27.79 -5.72
N ALA A 24 -11.10 28.21 -6.22
CA ALA A 24 -11.28 28.55 -7.63
C ALA A 24 -10.35 29.69 -8.07
N ALA A 25 -10.19 30.74 -7.25
CA ALA A 25 -9.25 31.83 -7.53
C ALA A 25 -7.78 31.35 -7.52
N LEU A 26 -7.40 30.42 -6.65
CA LEU A 26 -6.06 29.82 -6.69
C LEU A 26 -5.85 28.99 -7.97
N ALA A 27 -6.90 28.32 -8.45
CA ALA A 27 -6.82 27.54 -9.68
C ALA A 27 -6.60 28.41 -10.92
N THR A 28 -7.24 29.58 -11.01
CA THR A 28 -7.03 30.52 -12.14
C THR A 28 -5.62 31.12 -12.14
N LEU A 29 -4.96 31.20 -10.97
CA LEU A 29 -3.55 31.57 -10.87
C LEU A 29 -2.62 30.40 -11.24
N ALA A 30 -3.01 29.16 -10.93
CA ALA A 30 -2.22 27.97 -11.18
C ALA A 30 -2.25 27.49 -12.64
N VAL A 31 -3.36 27.75 -13.35
CA VAL A 31 -3.59 27.30 -14.74
C VAL A 31 -3.80 28.53 -15.64
N PRO A 32 -2.82 28.88 -16.49
CA PRO A 32 -2.94 30.02 -17.40
C PRO A 32 -4.17 29.88 -18.32
N GLY A 33 -5.01 30.92 -18.34
CA GLY A 33 -6.19 30.97 -19.21
C GLY A 33 -7.40 30.17 -18.72
N LEU A 34 -7.36 29.57 -17.53
CA LEU A 34 -8.51 28.88 -16.97
C LEU A 34 -9.66 29.85 -16.64
N ASP A 35 -10.80 29.65 -17.29
CA ASP A 35 -12.06 30.34 -16.98
C ASP A 35 -13.01 29.40 -16.21
N VAL A 36 -13.23 29.68 -14.94
CA VAL A 36 -14.04 28.81 -14.06
C VAL A 36 -15.51 29.22 -14.12
N ALA A 37 -16.33 28.43 -14.79
CA ALA A 37 -17.77 28.65 -14.90
C ALA A 37 -18.53 28.21 -13.64
N VAL A 38 -18.14 27.09 -13.03
CA VAL A 38 -18.81 26.53 -11.84
C VAL A 38 -17.80 26.02 -10.83
N THR A 39 -18.08 26.21 -9.53
CA THR A 39 -17.33 25.57 -8.45
C THR A 39 -18.24 24.92 -7.42
N ARG A 40 -17.87 23.73 -6.96
CA ARG A 40 -18.57 22.96 -5.92
C ARG A 40 -17.60 22.53 -4.84
N THR A 41 -18.09 22.42 -3.61
CA THR A 41 -17.33 21.82 -2.51
C THR A 41 -16.97 20.39 -2.90
N PHE A 42 -15.72 20.00 -2.72
CA PHE A 42 -15.24 18.65 -3.01
C PHE A 42 -14.66 18.04 -1.74
N THR A 43 -15.51 17.33 -1.00
CA THR A 43 -15.13 16.72 0.28
C THR A 43 -14.43 15.37 0.12
N GLY A 44 -14.33 14.85 -1.09
CA GLY A 44 -13.78 13.52 -1.33
C GLY A 44 -12.25 13.41 -1.20
N GLY A 45 -11.47 14.46 -0.94
CA GLY A 45 -10.07 14.49 -1.39
C GLY A 45 -8.97 13.81 -0.55
N GLY A 46 -9.14 13.62 0.75
CA GLY A 46 -8.05 13.05 1.56
C GLY A 46 -8.11 13.45 3.02
N GLU A 47 -9.12 12.96 3.75
CA GLU A 47 -9.12 12.93 5.23
C GLU A 47 -8.70 14.24 5.92
N GLY A 48 -9.11 15.39 5.39
CA GLY A 48 -8.75 16.69 5.96
C GLY A 48 -7.30 17.13 5.75
N GLN A 49 -6.49 16.41 4.94
CA GLN A 49 -5.12 16.78 4.55
C GLN A 49 -5.08 17.97 3.59
N HIS A 50 -6.16 18.21 2.83
CA HIS A 50 -6.26 19.31 1.88
C HIS A 50 -7.67 19.91 1.87
N ASP A 51 -7.75 21.22 1.62
CA ASP A 51 -8.98 21.84 1.15
C ASP A 51 -9.11 21.58 -0.35
N ALA A 52 -10.30 21.18 -0.81
CA ALA A 52 -10.51 20.86 -2.22
C ALA A 52 -11.84 21.39 -2.78
N ALA A 53 -11.82 21.72 -4.07
CA ALA A 53 -13.00 22.11 -4.82
C ALA A 53 -13.01 21.46 -6.20
N LEU A 54 -14.21 21.11 -6.67
CA LEU A 54 -14.47 20.68 -8.04
C LEU A 54 -14.77 21.92 -8.85
N LEU A 55 -14.08 22.08 -9.96
CA LEU A 55 -14.25 23.17 -10.90
C LEU A 55 -14.79 22.59 -12.21
N THR A 56 -15.64 23.36 -12.87
CA THR A 56 -16.00 23.17 -14.27
C THR A 56 -15.58 24.42 -15.01
N ASP A 57 -14.78 24.26 -16.06
CA ASP A 57 -14.39 25.38 -16.91
C ASP A 57 -15.52 25.79 -17.88
N ALA A 58 -15.31 26.85 -18.66
CA ALA A 58 -16.28 27.36 -19.62
C ALA A 58 -16.58 26.35 -20.75
N GLU A 59 -15.63 25.46 -21.05
CA GLU A 59 -15.73 24.40 -22.04
C GLU A 59 -16.43 23.14 -21.52
N GLY A 60 -16.65 23.05 -20.19
CA GLY A 60 -17.36 21.94 -19.54
C GLY A 60 -16.44 20.86 -18.95
N GLU A 61 -15.12 21.03 -19.01
CA GLU A 61 -14.16 20.09 -18.43
C GLU A 61 -14.14 20.20 -16.91
N HIS A 62 -13.98 19.05 -16.25
CA HIS A 62 -13.95 18.97 -14.79
C HIS A 62 -12.51 18.91 -14.26
N LEU A 63 -12.22 19.77 -13.29
CA LEU A 63 -10.91 19.89 -12.64
C LEU A 63 -11.06 19.82 -11.12
N VAL A 64 -10.02 19.33 -10.44
CA VAL A 64 -9.95 19.36 -8.98
C VAL A 64 -8.81 20.25 -8.56
N VAL A 65 -9.09 21.27 -7.76
CA VAL A 65 -8.07 22.07 -7.10
C VAL A 65 -7.91 21.59 -5.66
N ARG A 66 -6.66 21.39 -5.22
CA ARG A 66 -6.29 21.04 -3.85
C ARG A 66 -5.30 22.05 -3.30
N ALA A 67 -5.58 22.55 -2.10
CA ALA A 67 -4.67 23.39 -1.33
C ALA A 67 -4.29 22.67 -0.03
N PRO A 68 -3.01 22.49 0.27
CA PRO A 68 -2.57 21.89 1.51
C PRO A 68 -2.82 22.82 2.69
N VAL A 69 -2.73 22.20 3.84
CA VAL A 69 -3.48 22.58 5.03
C VAL A 69 -2.52 22.65 6.22
N ASP A 70 -1.43 21.90 6.13
CA ASP A 70 -0.21 22.03 6.91
C ASP A 70 1.02 21.72 6.02
N GLN A 71 2.22 21.78 6.61
CA GLN A 71 3.48 21.54 5.90
C GLN A 71 3.62 20.08 5.44
N GLN A 72 3.05 19.14 6.19
CA GLN A 72 3.14 17.72 5.86
C GLN A 72 2.32 17.42 4.60
N SER A 73 1.10 17.95 4.52
CA SER A 73 0.28 17.78 3.32
C SER A 73 0.83 18.58 2.14
N ALA A 74 1.46 19.74 2.37
CA ALA A 74 2.20 20.47 1.34
C ALA A 74 3.32 19.64 0.70
N ALA A 75 4.11 18.94 1.53
CA ALA A 75 5.17 18.05 1.04
C ALA A 75 4.59 16.87 0.24
N ARG A 76 3.50 16.24 0.72
CA ARG A 76 2.84 15.14 -0.01
C ARG A 76 2.30 15.58 -1.37
N LEU A 77 1.67 16.76 -1.44
CA LEU A 77 1.12 17.28 -2.70
C LEU A 77 2.23 17.60 -3.71
N THR A 78 3.37 18.10 -3.23
CA THR A 78 4.57 18.31 -4.05
C THR A 78 5.12 16.99 -4.60
N ALA A 79 5.23 15.97 -3.75
CA ALA A 79 5.66 14.63 -4.17
C ALA A 79 4.68 14.03 -5.20
N GLU A 80 3.38 14.16 -4.97
CA GLU A 80 2.35 13.69 -5.91
C GLU A 80 2.49 14.35 -7.29
N VAL A 81 2.68 15.67 -7.35
CA VAL A 81 2.89 16.37 -8.64
C VAL A 81 4.07 15.77 -9.39
N GLY A 82 5.22 15.60 -8.73
CA GLY A 82 6.40 14.99 -9.34
C GLY A 82 6.12 13.58 -9.87
N VAL A 83 5.39 12.76 -9.11
CA VAL A 83 5.01 11.41 -9.56
C VAL A 83 4.07 11.44 -10.76
N LEU A 84 3.07 12.34 -10.78
CA LEU A 84 2.11 12.40 -11.89
C LEU A 84 2.77 12.80 -13.21
N GLU A 85 3.88 13.54 -13.17
CA GLU A 85 4.72 13.87 -14.33
C GLU A 85 5.51 12.65 -14.85
N VAL A 86 5.97 11.79 -13.94
CA VAL A 86 6.70 10.53 -14.26
C VAL A 86 5.79 9.51 -14.94
N LEU A 87 4.51 9.49 -14.59
CA LEU A 87 3.50 8.65 -15.22
C LEU A 87 3.16 9.20 -16.61
N THR A 88 4.05 9.00 -17.59
CA THR A 88 3.84 9.43 -18.98
C THR A 88 2.65 8.71 -19.64
N PRO A 89 2.13 9.20 -20.78
CA PRO A 89 1.06 8.50 -21.50
C PRO A 89 1.35 7.03 -21.80
N GLY A 90 2.61 6.67 -22.09
CA GLY A 90 3.03 5.29 -22.32
C GLY A 90 2.97 4.42 -21.06
N VAL A 91 3.30 4.98 -19.90
CA VAL A 91 3.15 4.28 -18.60
C VAL A 91 1.67 4.13 -18.27
N ARG A 92 0.87 5.19 -18.43
CA ARG A 92 -0.57 5.18 -18.17
C ARG A 92 -1.32 4.19 -19.05
N ALA A 93 -0.90 3.99 -20.30
CA ALA A 93 -1.50 3.00 -21.20
C ALA A 93 -1.34 1.54 -20.74
N ARG A 94 -0.45 1.26 -19.77
CA ARG A 94 -0.29 -0.06 -19.15
C ARG A 94 -1.24 -0.28 -17.97
N LEU A 95 -1.94 0.74 -17.51
CA LEU A 95 -2.83 0.68 -16.35
C LEU A 95 -4.28 0.49 -16.82
N PRO A 96 -5.06 -0.43 -16.21
CA PRO A 96 -6.45 -0.70 -16.58
C PRO A 96 -7.44 0.35 -16.02
N PHE A 97 -6.93 1.48 -15.52
CA PHE A 97 -7.68 2.54 -14.85
C PHE A 97 -7.04 3.90 -15.15
N ALA A 98 -7.79 4.97 -14.89
CA ALA A 98 -7.31 6.33 -15.08
C ALA A 98 -6.45 6.81 -13.90
N VAL A 99 -5.50 7.69 -14.21
CA VAL A 99 -4.65 8.38 -13.23
C VAL A 99 -4.86 9.89 -13.42
N PRO A 100 -4.90 10.72 -12.36
CA PRO A 100 -5.02 12.16 -12.51
C PRO A 100 -3.87 12.74 -13.32
N SER A 101 -4.11 13.83 -14.05
CA SER A 101 -3.06 14.58 -14.74
C SER A 101 -2.94 15.96 -14.13
N THR A 102 -1.72 16.40 -13.83
CA THR A 102 -1.47 17.77 -13.36
C THR A 102 -1.79 18.77 -14.46
N LYS A 103 -2.60 19.78 -14.14
CA LYS A 103 -3.02 20.86 -15.04
C LYS A 103 -2.36 22.19 -14.70
N GLY A 104 -2.04 22.40 -13.42
CA GLY A 104 -1.35 23.60 -12.96
C GLY A 104 -0.91 23.49 -11.52
N VAL A 105 0.14 24.23 -11.18
CA VAL A 105 0.74 24.27 -9.84
C VAL A 105 1.02 25.72 -9.48
N LEU A 106 0.49 26.14 -8.34
CA LEU A 106 0.82 27.41 -7.71
C LEU A 106 1.74 27.14 -6.52
N PRO A 107 2.96 27.69 -6.46
CA PRO A 107 3.89 27.43 -5.36
C PRO A 107 3.48 28.10 -4.03
N ALA A 108 2.95 29.33 -4.08
CA ALA A 108 2.63 30.11 -2.90
C ALA A 108 1.47 31.11 -3.15
N PRO A 109 0.37 31.09 -2.36
CA PRO A 109 0.00 29.98 -1.47
C PRO A 109 -0.15 28.69 -2.29
N GLN A 110 0.28 27.55 -1.73
CA GLN A 110 0.36 26.33 -2.52
C GLN A 110 -1.02 25.86 -2.99
N ALA A 111 -1.16 25.54 -4.26
CA ALA A 111 -2.33 24.88 -4.83
C ALA A 111 -1.93 24.02 -6.03
N VAL A 112 -2.61 22.89 -6.20
CA VAL A 112 -2.43 22.01 -7.36
C VAL A 112 -3.78 21.76 -8.01
N VAL A 113 -3.83 21.92 -9.32
CA VAL A 113 -5.00 21.63 -10.15
C VAL A 113 -4.72 20.36 -10.93
N THR A 114 -5.61 19.37 -10.83
CA THR A 114 -5.54 18.12 -11.59
C THR A 114 -6.81 17.92 -12.41
N SER A 115 -6.75 17.03 -13.41
CA SER A 115 -7.96 16.51 -14.04
C SER A 115 -8.87 15.83 -13.00
N TYR A 116 -10.18 16.00 -13.13
CA TYR A 116 -11.15 15.19 -12.42
C TYR A 116 -11.21 13.78 -13.04
N LEU A 117 -11.27 12.75 -12.20
CA LEU A 117 -11.52 11.38 -12.65
C LEU A 117 -12.96 10.99 -12.30
N PRO A 118 -13.80 10.62 -13.29
CA PRO A 118 -15.14 10.10 -13.02
C PRO A 118 -15.10 8.77 -12.26
N GLY A 119 -16.03 8.60 -11.33
CA GLY A 119 -16.20 7.37 -10.56
C GLY A 119 -16.75 7.64 -9.17
N VAL A 120 -17.06 6.57 -8.46
CA VAL A 120 -17.47 6.59 -7.05
C VAL A 120 -16.30 6.10 -6.21
N ARG A 121 -16.07 6.69 -5.03
CA ARG A 121 -15.06 6.15 -4.12
C ARG A 121 -15.42 4.74 -3.69
N LEU A 122 -14.45 3.85 -3.68
CA LEU A 122 -14.66 2.51 -3.18
C LEU A 122 -15.13 2.56 -1.72
N GLN A 123 -16.25 1.89 -1.44
CA GLN A 123 -16.69 1.59 -0.08
C GLN A 123 -16.25 0.17 0.23
N PRO A 124 -15.49 -0.09 1.30
CA PRO A 124 -15.02 -1.44 1.63
C PRO A 124 -16.15 -2.47 1.69
N GLY A 125 -17.30 -2.10 2.26
CA GLY A 125 -18.49 -2.96 2.34
C GLY A 125 -19.21 -3.25 1.01
N ALA A 126 -18.76 -2.66 -0.10
CA ALA A 126 -19.27 -2.97 -1.43
C ALA A 126 -18.43 -4.04 -2.16
N VAL A 127 -17.29 -4.45 -1.60
CA VAL A 127 -16.42 -5.46 -2.21
C VAL A 127 -16.91 -6.84 -1.82
N GLY A 128 -17.63 -7.48 -2.73
CA GLY A 128 -18.17 -8.82 -2.51
C GLY A 128 -17.18 -9.95 -2.72
N ALA A 129 -17.38 -11.07 -2.04
CA ALA A 129 -16.68 -12.32 -2.35
C ALA A 129 -17.00 -12.78 -3.78
N ASP A 130 -15.97 -13.24 -4.50
CA ASP A 130 -16.05 -13.68 -5.91
C ASP A 130 -16.67 -12.63 -6.86
N SER A 131 -16.69 -11.36 -6.45
CA SER A 131 -17.27 -10.29 -7.23
C SER A 131 -16.32 -9.82 -8.35
N ALA A 132 -16.89 -9.31 -9.43
CA ALA A 132 -16.14 -8.66 -10.50
C ALA A 132 -15.25 -7.51 -9.98
N LEU A 133 -15.74 -6.80 -8.95
CA LEU A 133 -15.03 -5.70 -8.31
C LEU A 133 -13.80 -6.18 -7.55
N ALA A 134 -13.92 -7.23 -6.73
CA ALA A 134 -12.78 -7.82 -6.02
C ALA A 134 -11.69 -8.27 -7.01
N GLY A 135 -12.07 -8.96 -8.09
CA GLY A 135 -11.14 -9.30 -9.15
C GLY A 135 -10.55 -8.08 -9.85
N SER A 136 -11.32 -7.00 -10.04
CA SER A 136 -10.82 -5.76 -10.63
C SER A 136 -9.82 -5.04 -9.74
N ILE A 137 -9.97 -5.10 -8.42
CA ILE A 137 -9.00 -4.55 -7.46
C ILE A 137 -7.69 -5.33 -7.57
N GLY A 138 -7.74 -6.67 -7.54
CA GLY A 138 -6.56 -7.51 -7.71
C GLY A 138 -5.80 -7.23 -9.03
N ARG A 139 -6.55 -7.07 -10.13
CA ARG A 139 -6.00 -6.64 -11.44
C ARG A 139 -5.36 -5.26 -11.40
N ALA A 140 -5.99 -4.29 -10.75
CA ALA A 140 -5.47 -2.93 -10.65
C ALA A 140 -4.14 -2.89 -9.89
N VAL A 141 -4.05 -3.56 -8.74
CA VAL A 141 -2.82 -3.63 -7.95
C VAL A 141 -1.71 -4.37 -8.72
N ALA A 142 -2.05 -5.50 -9.37
CA ALA A 142 -1.09 -6.24 -10.18
C ALA A 142 -0.51 -5.38 -11.32
N ALA A 143 -1.35 -4.59 -12.00
CA ALA A 143 -0.91 -3.71 -13.09
C ALA A 143 0.07 -2.62 -12.63
N ILE A 144 -0.13 -2.05 -11.44
CA ILE A 144 0.83 -1.11 -10.83
C ILE A 144 2.16 -1.83 -10.60
N HIS A 145 2.10 -3.04 -10.03
CA HIS A 145 3.29 -3.81 -9.70
C HIS A 145 4.04 -4.40 -10.91
N GLU A 146 3.42 -4.42 -12.08
CA GLU A 146 4.01 -4.82 -13.37
C GLU A 146 4.59 -3.65 -14.17
N LEU A 147 4.48 -2.42 -13.65
CA LEU A 147 5.20 -1.30 -14.23
C LEU A 147 6.72 -1.57 -14.18
N PRO A 148 7.48 -1.25 -15.24
CA PRO A 148 8.92 -1.38 -15.20
C PRO A 148 9.52 -0.53 -14.08
N THR A 149 10.40 -1.11 -13.27
CA THR A 149 11.07 -0.38 -12.17
C THR A 149 11.91 0.80 -12.66
N ALA A 150 12.32 0.79 -13.94
CA ALA A 150 12.96 1.92 -14.62
C ALA A 150 12.10 3.20 -14.58
N VAL A 151 10.75 3.09 -14.61
CA VAL A 151 9.85 4.25 -14.47
C VAL A 151 10.12 5.01 -13.17
N VAL A 152 10.42 4.30 -12.09
CA VAL A 152 10.72 4.89 -10.78
C VAL A 152 12.19 5.30 -10.70
N ALA A 153 13.10 4.43 -11.12
CA ALA A 153 14.54 4.65 -11.01
C ALA A 153 15.03 5.85 -11.85
N ASP A 154 14.58 5.96 -13.10
CA ASP A 154 14.98 7.04 -14.01
C ASP A 154 14.45 8.41 -13.54
N ALA A 155 13.32 8.39 -12.83
CA ALA A 155 12.72 9.55 -12.19
C ALA A 155 13.34 9.91 -10.82
N GLN A 156 14.36 9.17 -10.37
CA GLN A 156 15.00 9.34 -9.06
C GLN A 156 14.02 9.26 -7.89
N LEU A 157 12.90 8.54 -8.07
CA LEU A 157 11.97 8.23 -7.00
C LEU A 157 12.57 7.15 -6.08
N PRO A 158 12.04 6.97 -4.85
CA PRO A 158 12.61 6.01 -3.90
C PRO A 158 12.65 4.58 -4.47
N VAL A 159 13.79 3.92 -4.28
CA VAL A 159 14.00 2.51 -4.65
C VAL A 159 14.52 1.77 -3.43
N ALA A 160 13.70 0.85 -2.91
CA ALA A 160 14.00 0.03 -1.76
C ALA A 160 14.14 -1.45 -2.17
N THR A 161 15.28 -2.04 -1.80
CA THR A 161 15.45 -3.50 -1.83
C THR A 161 14.64 -4.17 -0.73
N ALA A 162 14.50 -5.50 -0.77
CA ALA A 162 13.86 -6.24 0.31
C ALA A 162 14.56 -6.03 1.67
N ALA A 163 15.89 -5.89 1.66
CA ALA A 163 16.66 -5.60 2.86
C ALA A 163 16.40 -4.17 3.37
N ASP A 164 16.17 -3.20 2.48
CA ASP A 164 15.84 -1.83 2.85
C ASP A 164 14.43 -1.76 3.45
N CYS A 165 13.47 -2.52 2.89
CA CYS A 165 12.12 -2.64 3.42
C CYS A 165 12.12 -3.26 4.83
N LEU A 166 12.91 -4.32 5.04
CA LEU A 166 13.13 -4.94 6.35
C LEU A 166 13.66 -3.92 7.36
N ARG A 167 14.75 -3.21 7.02
CA ARG A 167 15.33 -2.19 7.92
C ARG A 167 14.34 -1.08 8.24
N GLY A 168 13.54 -0.64 7.26
CA GLY A 168 12.48 0.34 7.48
C GLY A 168 11.41 -0.12 8.47
N VAL A 169 11.10 -1.43 8.48
CA VAL A 169 10.17 -2.02 9.46
C VAL A 169 10.84 -2.16 10.83
N GLU A 170 12.10 -2.59 10.91
CA GLU A 170 12.87 -2.62 12.15
C GLU A 170 12.93 -1.24 12.82
N ASP A 171 13.20 -0.20 12.04
CA ASP A 171 13.30 1.17 12.54
C ASP A 171 11.94 1.72 12.97
N LEU A 172 10.86 1.34 12.27
CA LEU A 172 9.51 1.66 12.72
C LEU A 172 9.21 1.01 14.07
N ILE A 173 9.45 -0.30 14.21
CA ILE A 173 9.18 -1.02 15.46
C ILE A 173 9.96 -0.40 16.62
N LYS A 174 11.25 -0.06 16.44
CA LYS A 174 12.05 0.62 17.47
C LYS A 174 11.47 1.98 17.88
N ARG A 175 11.00 2.77 16.91
CA ARG A 175 10.38 4.09 17.19
C ARG A 175 9.09 3.93 17.97
N VAL A 176 8.26 2.97 17.57
CA VAL A 176 6.99 2.65 18.23
C VAL A 176 7.24 2.14 19.65
N ASP A 177 8.17 1.20 19.83
CA ASP A 177 8.57 0.66 21.14
C ASP A 177 9.06 1.78 22.08
N SER A 178 9.78 2.76 21.54
CA SER A 178 10.28 3.90 22.32
C SER A 178 9.19 4.83 22.88
N THR A 179 7.93 4.72 22.40
CA THR A 179 6.83 5.49 23.02
C THR A 179 6.42 4.89 24.36
N GLY A 180 6.60 3.57 24.55
CA GLY A 180 6.18 2.85 25.76
C GLY A 180 4.69 2.54 25.83
N ASP A 181 3.92 2.89 24.80
CA ASP A 181 2.45 2.74 24.78
C ASP A 181 1.97 1.46 24.06
N VAL A 182 2.90 0.67 23.51
CA VAL A 182 2.57 -0.56 22.77
C VAL A 182 2.77 -1.78 23.65
N PRO A 183 1.79 -2.72 23.71
CA PRO A 183 1.96 -3.97 24.44
C PRO A 183 3.18 -4.77 23.98
N LEU A 184 3.97 -5.26 24.94
CA LEU A 184 5.22 -5.99 24.69
C LEU A 184 5.01 -7.23 23.82
N GLU A 185 3.87 -7.89 23.94
CA GLU A 185 3.50 -9.05 23.13
C GLU A 185 3.39 -8.70 21.63
N LEU A 186 2.91 -7.51 21.28
CA LEU A 186 2.87 -7.06 19.89
C LEU A 186 4.27 -6.72 19.37
N ILE A 187 5.10 -6.08 20.20
CA ILE A 187 6.51 -5.82 19.86
C ILE A 187 7.26 -7.13 19.59
N ASN A 188 7.08 -8.14 20.45
CA ASN A 188 7.67 -9.47 20.25
C ASN A 188 7.14 -10.14 18.97
N ARG A 189 5.83 -10.10 18.75
CA ARG A 189 5.18 -10.65 17.54
C ARG A 189 5.74 -10.03 16.26
N TRP A 190 5.92 -8.72 16.21
CA TRP A 190 6.50 -8.04 15.04
C TRP A 190 7.99 -8.31 14.90
N SER A 191 8.72 -8.38 16.02
CA SER A 191 10.15 -8.71 16.04
C SER A 191 10.42 -10.12 15.52
N ASP A 192 9.57 -11.09 15.87
CA ASP A 192 9.65 -12.46 15.35
C ASP A 192 9.39 -12.51 13.83
N ALA A 193 8.47 -11.69 13.32
CA ALA A 193 8.20 -11.57 11.88
C ALA A 193 9.39 -10.95 11.13
N VAL A 194 10.02 -9.93 11.69
CA VAL A 194 11.27 -9.32 11.20
C VAL A 194 12.40 -10.36 11.17
N ALA A 195 12.52 -11.21 12.19
CA ALA A 195 13.54 -12.25 12.28
C ALA A 195 13.32 -13.43 11.31
N ASP A 196 12.11 -13.65 10.81
CA ASP A 196 11.82 -14.69 9.81
C ASP A 196 12.37 -14.30 8.44
N ALA A 197 13.60 -14.74 8.13
CA ALA A 197 14.22 -14.50 6.84
C ALA A 197 13.41 -15.03 5.63
N THR A 198 12.46 -15.95 5.82
CA THR A 198 11.58 -16.40 4.72
C THR A 198 10.52 -15.37 4.38
N LEU A 199 10.11 -14.55 5.35
CA LEU A 199 9.14 -13.48 5.17
C LEU A 199 9.70 -12.42 4.20
N TRP A 200 10.99 -12.10 4.30
CA TRP A 200 11.65 -11.02 3.56
C TRP A 200 12.31 -11.44 2.24
N ARG A 201 12.07 -12.67 1.77
CA ARG A 201 12.54 -13.14 0.46
C ARG A 201 11.52 -12.84 -0.62
N PHE A 202 11.46 -11.58 -1.05
CA PHE A 202 10.60 -11.14 -2.13
C PHE A 202 11.37 -10.35 -3.19
N GLN A 203 10.75 -10.22 -4.36
CA GLN A 203 11.25 -9.36 -5.43
C GLN A 203 10.58 -7.98 -5.33
N PRO A 204 11.32 -6.90 -5.04
CA PRO A 204 10.75 -5.55 -5.06
C PRO A 204 10.21 -5.19 -6.43
N CYS A 205 9.10 -4.45 -6.46
CA CYS A 205 8.48 -3.95 -7.68
C CYS A 205 7.99 -2.53 -7.47
N VAL A 206 7.47 -1.90 -8.52
CA VAL A 206 6.77 -0.62 -8.38
C VAL A 206 5.57 -0.81 -7.46
N VAL A 207 5.36 0.08 -6.51
CA VAL A 207 4.22 0.10 -5.58
C VAL A 207 3.69 1.52 -5.49
N HIS A 208 2.37 1.67 -5.38
CA HIS A 208 1.70 2.93 -5.10
C HIS A 208 2.17 3.52 -3.75
N GLY A 209 2.44 2.65 -2.76
CA GLY A 209 3.13 3.01 -1.51
C GLY A 209 2.24 3.67 -0.46
N GLY A 210 0.95 3.81 -0.74
CA GLY A 210 -0.08 4.33 0.16
C GLY A 210 -1.47 3.96 -0.33
N LEU A 211 -1.60 2.82 -1.01
CA LEU A 211 -2.87 2.39 -1.56
C LEU A 211 -3.82 1.97 -0.43
N ALA A 212 -5.04 2.47 -0.50
CA ALA A 212 -6.13 2.16 0.42
C ALA A 212 -7.47 2.28 -0.32
N ALA A 213 -8.59 1.93 0.34
CA ALA A 213 -9.91 1.95 -0.30
C ALA A 213 -10.25 3.34 -0.87
N GLU A 214 -9.96 4.40 -0.12
CA GLU A 214 -10.19 5.79 -0.52
C GLU A 214 -9.35 6.25 -1.73
N SER A 215 -8.26 5.54 -2.03
CA SER A 215 -7.45 5.77 -3.23
C SER A 215 -8.15 5.29 -4.50
N LEU A 216 -9.11 4.37 -4.38
CA LEU A 216 -9.76 3.73 -5.53
C LEU A 216 -11.07 4.44 -5.91
N LEU A 217 -11.22 4.69 -7.21
CA LEU A 217 -12.48 5.02 -7.85
C LEU A 217 -13.01 3.78 -8.57
N VAL A 218 -14.30 3.54 -8.44
CA VAL A 218 -15.00 2.43 -9.06
C VAL A 218 -16.13 2.93 -9.96
N SER A 219 -16.56 2.07 -10.88
CA SER A 219 -17.74 2.35 -11.69
C SER A 219 -18.98 2.55 -10.79
N PRO A 220 -19.94 3.40 -11.20
CA PRO A 220 -21.20 3.55 -10.50
C PRO A 220 -21.92 2.20 -10.35
N LYS A 221 -22.78 2.07 -9.34
CA LYS A 221 -23.45 0.79 -9.02
C LYS A 221 -24.32 0.27 -10.16
N GLU A 222 -24.80 1.16 -11.01
CA GLU A 222 -25.62 0.87 -12.18
C GLU A 222 -24.80 0.34 -13.37
N ASP A 223 -23.47 0.43 -13.31
CA ASP A 223 -22.59 -0.14 -14.33
C ASP A 223 -22.56 -1.67 -14.19
N PRO A 224 -22.93 -2.43 -15.24
CA PRO A 224 -22.87 -3.89 -15.20
C PRO A 224 -21.44 -4.40 -15.02
N ASP A 225 -20.43 -3.63 -15.44
CA ASP A 225 -19.02 -3.94 -15.27
C ASP A 225 -18.49 -3.24 -14.01
N SER A 226 -18.77 -3.82 -12.84
CA SER A 226 -18.24 -3.33 -11.56
C SER A 226 -16.71 -3.46 -11.54
N ARG A 227 -16.01 -2.33 -11.65
CA ARG A 227 -14.56 -2.29 -11.85
C ARG A 227 -13.92 -1.05 -11.25
N VAL A 228 -12.60 -1.12 -11.06
CA VAL A 228 -11.78 0.06 -10.75
C VAL A 228 -11.68 0.94 -12.00
N THR A 229 -12.07 2.20 -11.88
CA THR A 229 -12.03 3.19 -12.97
C THR A 229 -10.89 4.18 -12.83
N GLY A 230 -10.38 4.39 -11.62
CA GLY A 230 -9.27 5.29 -11.37
C GLY A 230 -8.56 5.03 -10.05
N VAL A 231 -7.32 5.50 -9.94
CA VAL A 231 -6.51 5.44 -8.72
C VAL A 231 -5.96 6.83 -8.43
N LEU A 232 -6.07 7.28 -7.18
CA LEU A 232 -5.63 8.58 -6.67
C LEU A 232 -4.54 8.39 -5.61
N GLY A 233 -3.88 9.48 -5.19
CA GLY A 233 -2.99 9.46 -4.02
C GLY A 233 -1.56 9.00 -4.31
N TRP A 234 -1.05 9.33 -5.50
CA TRP A 234 0.23 8.82 -6.03
C TRP A 234 1.51 9.33 -5.36
N ALA A 235 1.41 10.12 -4.28
CA ALA A 235 2.55 10.70 -3.59
C ALA A 235 3.59 9.66 -3.08
N GLY A 236 3.15 8.41 -2.87
CA GLY A 236 3.97 7.34 -2.31
C GLY A 236 4.69 6.44 -3.32
N LEU A 237 4.59 6.71 -4.63
CA LEU A 237 5.10 5.83 -5.67
C LEU A 237 6.60 5.57 -5.50
N GLN A 238 6.97 4.30 -5.44
CA GLN A 238 8.35 3.86 -5.23
C GLN A 238 8.55 2.44 -5.77
N VAL A 239 9.79 1.95 -5.73
CA VAL A 239 10.06 0.50 -5.79
C VAL A 239 10.19 -0.01 -4.35
N GLY A 240 9.45 -1.06 -4.01
CA GLY A 240 9.44 -1.62 -2.66
C GLY A 240 8.66 -2.92 -2.55
N ASP A 241 8.14 -3.19 -1.36
CA ASP A 241 7.40 -4.42 -1.06
C ASP A 241 5.95 -4.39 -1.59
N PRO A 242 5.57 -5.27 -2.52
CA PRO A 242 4.20 -5.35 -3.03
C PRO A 242 3.15 -5.61 -1.95
N ALA A 243 3.52 -6.21 -0.81
CA ALA A 243 2.59 -6.50 0.26
C ALA A 243 1.97 -5.22 0.88
N ARG A 244 2.65 -4.08 0.77
CA ARG A 244 2.18 -2.80 1.32
C ARG A 244 0.87 -2.34 0.68
N ASP A 245 0.73 -2.47 -0.63
CA ASP A 245 -0.48 -2.05 -1.36
C ASP A 245 -1.66 -3.02 -1.20
N LEU A 246 -1.41 -4.17 -0.56
CA LEU A 246 -2.42 -5.21 -0.29
C LEU A 246 -2.80 -5.30 1.19
N ALA A 247 -2.12 -4.57 2.09
CA ALA A 247 -2.37 -4.63 3.52
C ALA A 247 -3.83 -4.29 3.88
N TRP A 248 -4.36 -3.20 3.31
CA TRP A 248 -5.72 -2.73 3.58
C TRP A 248 -6.81 -3.73 3.15
N VAL A 249 -6.53 -4.58 2.15
CA VAL A 249 -7.47 -5.57 1.61
C VAL A 249 -7.87 -6.59 2.68
N LEU A 250 -6.98 -6.88 3.62
CA LEU A 250 -7.25 -7.80 4.73
C LEU A 250 -8.32 -7.27 5.69
N GLY A 251 -8.58 -5.96 5.69
CA GLY A 251 -9.64 -5.32 6.46
C GLY A 251 -11.00 -5.25 5.75
N LEU A 252 -11.15 -5.87 4.57
CA LEU A 252 -12.45 -5.92 3.89
C LEU A 252 -13.48 -6.68 4.77
N PRO A 253 -14.69 -6.13 4.98
CA PRO A 253 -15.65 -6.67 5.93
C PRO A 253 -16.37 -7.93 5.42
N GLU A 254 -16.44 -8.13 4.10
CA GLU A 254 -17.12 -9.29 3.53
C GLU A 254 -16.20 -10.51 3.50
N ALA A 255 -16.65 -11.59 4.13
CA ALA A 255 -15.89 -12.83 4.23
C ALA A 255 -15.58 -13.39 2.82
N GLY A 256 -14.29 -13.63 2.54
CA GLY A 256 -13.82 -14.15 1.25
C GLY A 256 -13.45 -13.07 0.23
N ALA A 257 -13.89 -11.81 0.40
CA ALA A 257 -13.54 -10.72 -0.51
C ALA A 257 -12.02 -10.48 -0.60
N ALA A 258 -11.35 -10.48 0.55
CA ALA A 258 -9.88 -10.37 0.61
C ALA A 258 -9.19 -11.50 -0.16
N SER A 259 -9.67 -12.74 0.00
CA SER A 259 -9.15 -13.90 -0.73
C SER A 259 -9.31 -13.73 -2.24
N THR A 260 -10.50 -13.34 -2.72
CA THR A 260 -10.73 -13.11 -4.16
C THR A 260 -9.77 -12.06 -4.74
N VAL A 261 -9.52 -10.96 -4.02
CA VAL A 261 -8.55 -9.92 -4.44
C VAL A 261 -7.14 -10.50 -4.52
N LEU A 262 -6.69 -11.17 -3.46
CA LEU A 262 -5.34 -11.76 -3.34
C LEU A 262 -5.11 -12.89 -4.36
N ASP A 263 -6.11 -13.73 -4.59
CA ASP A 263 -6.04 -14.83 -5.56
C ASP A 263 -5.96 -14.28 -6.98
N THR A 264 -6.76 -13.25 -7.30
CA THR A 264 -6.69 -12.59 -8.62
C THR A 264 -5.34 -11.93 -8.83
N TYR A 265 -4.83 -11.21 -7.82
CA TYR A 265 -3.49 -10.61 -7.85
C TYR A 265 -2.41 -11.67 -8.09
N THR A 266 -2.45 -12.76 -7.33
CA THR A 266 -1.47 -13.86 -7.38
C THR A 266 -1.49 -14.56 -8.73
N ALA A 267 -2.69 -14.80 -9.28
CA ALA A 267 -2.86 -15.44 -10.59
C ALA A 267 -2.19 -14.63 -11.72
N ILE A 268 -2.25 -13.29 -11.65
CA ILE A 268 -1.63 -12.39 -12.64
C ILE A 268 -0.11 -12.35 -12.48
N ARG A 269 0.39 -12.22 -11.24
CA ARG A 269 1.83 -12.20 -10.95
C ARG A 269 2.55 -13.53 -11.27
N GLY A 270 1.81 -14.64 -11.37
CA GLY A 270 2.28 -15.90 -11.95
C GLY A 270 3.10 -16.79 -11.01
N ARG A 271 3.79 -17.81 -11.56
CA ARG A 271 4.36 -18.97 -10.82
C ARG A 271 5.49 -18.66 -9.83
N ASN A 272 6.10 -17.47 -9.90
CA ASN A 272 7.06 -17.01 -8.89
C ASN A 272 6.38 -16.14 -7.82
N ALA A 273 5.08 -16.33 -7.62
CA ALA A 273 4.30 -15.64 -6.61
C ALA A 273 4.93 -15.83 -5.24
N ASP A 274 5.09 -14.69 -4.59
CA ASP A 274 5.61 -14.57 -3.25
C ASP A 274 4.68 -15.26 -2.25
N THR A 275 5.12 -16.40 -1.73
CA THR A 275 4.33 -17.21 -0.78
C THR A 275 4.20 -16.56 0.59
N ALA A 276 5.00 -15.54 0.88
CA ALA A 276 4.99 -14.79 2.12
C ALA A 276 4.20 -13.46 2.01
N LEU A 277 3.68 -13.14 0.82
CA LEU A 277 2.96 -11.89 0.54
C LEU A 277 1.84 -11.59 1.54
N THR A 278 0.93 -12.53 1.77
CA THR A 278 -0.21 -12.34 2.68
C THR A 278 0.25 -12.12 4.12
N ARG A 279 1.30 -12.82 4.56
CA ARG A 279 1.89 -12.64 5.89
C ARG A 279 2.54 -11.27 6.04
N ARG A 280 3.23 -10.77 5.00
CA ARG A 280 3.76 -9.40 5.00
C ARG A 280 2.68 -8.34 4.91
N ALA A 281 1.61 -8.58 4.16
CA ALA A 281 0.47 -7.67 4.09
C ALA A 281 -0.20 -7.55 5.46
N LEU A 282 -0.33 -8.66 6.18
CA LEU A 282 -0.81 -8.69 7.56
C LEU A 282 0.12 -7.91 8.49
N LEU A 283 1.44 -8.11 8.41
CA LEU A 283 2.41 -7.33 9.18
C LEU A 283 2.25 -5.82 8.93
N TYR A 284 2.13 -5.41 7.67
CA TYR A 284 1.91 -4.01 7.34
C TYR A 284 0.58 -3.48 7.89
N ALA A 285 -0.51 -4.26 7.81
CA ALA A 285 -1.80 -3.86 8.37
C ALA A 285 -1.72 -3.63 9.89
N GLU A 286 -1.05 -4.52 10.64
CA GLU A 286 -0.80 -4.34 12.07
C GLU A 286 0.05 -3.07 12.34
N LEU A 287 1.10 -2.85 11.53
CA LEU A 287 2.00 -1.71 11.69
C LEU A 287 1.38 -0.36 11.30
N GLU A 288 0.32 -0.32 10.51
CA GLU A 288 -0.39 0.95 10.24
C GLU A 288 -1.04 1.52 11.50
N ILE A 289 -1.54 0.67 12.41
CA ILE A 289 -2.03 1.09 13.73
C ILE A 289 -0.87 1.72 14.53
N ALA A 290 0.31 1.11 14.47
CA ALA A 290 1.50 1.63 15.13
C ALA A 290 1.98 2.98 14.53
N ARG A 291 1.83 3.17 13.21
CA ARG A 291 2.07 4.49 12.58
C ARG A 291 1.07 5.53 13.04
N TRP A 292 -0.19 5.14 13.26
CA TRP A 292 -1.23 6.03 13.78
C TRP A 292 -0.91 6.50 15.19
N LEU A 293 -0.43 5.60 16.06
CA LEU A 293 0.08 5.96 17.39
C LEU A 293 1.23 6.97 17.29
N LEU A 294 2.26 6.67 16.50
CA LEU A 294 3.39 7.59 16.32
C LEU A 294 2.93 8.97 15.82
N HIS A 295 1.94 9.01 14.92
CA HIS A 295 1.38 10.26 14.44
C HIS A 295 0.76 11.09 15.56
N GLY A 296 -0.04 10.46 16.45
CA GLY A 296 -0.62 11.12 17.62
C GLY A 296 0.45 11.64 18.57
N VAL A 297 1.44 10.81 18.89
CA VAL A 297 2.56 11.16 19.80
C VAL A 297 3.39 12.33 19.24
N GLU A 298 3.78 12.29 17.96
CA GLU A 298 4.58 13.34 17.32
C GLU A 298 3.83 14.69 17.26
N ARG A 299 2.51 14.65 17.13
CA ARG A 299 1.66 15.84 17.12
C ARG A 299 1.22 16.30 18.51
N ARG A 300 1.55 15.54 19.55
CA ARG A 300 1.05 15.73 20.93
C ARG A 300 -0.48 15.77 20.98
N ASP A 301 -1.10 14.94 20.16
CA ASP A 301 -2.55 14.80 20.08
C ASP A 301 -2.97 13.55 20.86
N ALA A 302 -3.42 13.78 22.09
CA ALA A 302 -3.84 12.70 22.99
C ALA A 302 -5.05 11.94 22.44
N VAL A 303 -5.94 12.58 21.69
CA VAL A 303 -7.12 11.91 21.12
C VAL A 303 -6.69 10.86 20.11
N ILE A 304 -5.74 11.23 19.24
CA ILE A 304 -5.17 10.30 18.25
C ILE A 304 -4.36 9.19 18.94
N ALA A 305 -3.54 9.55 19.93
CA ALA A 305 -2.71 8.57 20.64
C ALA A 305 -3.58 7.54 21.40
N ASP A 306 -4.58 7.99 22.15
CA ASP A 306 -5.47 7.13 22.94
C ASP A 306 -6.34 6.24 22.03
N ASP A 307 -6.77 6.73 20.87
CA ASP A 307 -7.47 5.94 19.85
C ASP A 307 -6.57 4.82 19.30
N ALA A 308 -5.32 5.15 18.95
CA ALA A 308 -4.37 4.16 18.46
C ALA A 308 -4.02 3.09 19.53
N VAL A 309 -3.90 3.47 20.81
CA VAL A 309 -3.69 2.52 21.91
C VAL A 309 -4.86 1.54 22.01
N GLN A 310 -6.11 2.02 21.97
CA GLN A 310 -7.29 1.14 21.98
C GLN A 310 -7.31 0.17 20.79
N MET A 311 -6.91 0.64 19.60
CA MET A 311 -6.78 -0.23 18.43
C MET A 311 -5.69 -1.31 18.61
N LEU A 312 -4.56 -0.97 19.24
CA LEU A 312 -3.50 -1.93 19.57
C LEU A 312 -3.94 -2.94 20.62
N GLU A 313 -4.71 -2.54 21.63
CA GLU A 313 -5.30 -3.46 22.61
C GLU A 313 -6.28 -4.44 21.96
N ALA A 314 -7.11 -3.96 21.02
CA ALA A 314 -8.01 -4.82 20.25
C ALA A 314 -7.23 -5.80 19.35
N LEU A 315 -6.14 -5.33 18.73
CA LEU A 315 -5.24 -6.19 17.95
C LEU A 315 -4.58 -7.26 18.84
N LEU A 316 -4.12 -6.88 20.03
CA LEU A 316 -3.54 -7.81 20.99
C LEU A 316 -4.54 -8.90 21.38
N ALA A 317 -5.79 -8.53 21.72
CA ALA A 317 -6.84 -9.49 22.04
C ALA A 317 -7.06 -10.48 20.89
N SER A 318 -7.18 -9.98 19.66
CA SER A 318 -7.30 -10.81 18.46
C SER A 318 -6.11 -11.75 18.25
N ALA A 319 -4.88 -11.30 18.53
CA ALA A 319 -3.68 -12.09 18.41
C ALA A 319 -3.60 -13.21 19.47
N LEU A 320 -4.01 -12.93 20.71
CA LEU A 320 -4.06 -13.93 21.79
C LEU A 320 -5.14 -14.98 21.54
N ASP A 321 -6.26 -14.59 20.94
CA ASP A 321 -7.35 -15.50 20.56
C ASP A 321 -7.04 -16.29 19.27
N GLY A 322 -5.88 -16.04 18.62
CA GLY A 322 -5.47 -16.70 17.38
C GLY A 322 -6.23 -16.25 16.13
N THR A 323 -6.98 -15.15 16.22
CA THR A 323 -7.82 -14.62 15.12
C THR A 323 -7.12 -13.54 14.29
N ALA A 324 -6.01 -12.97 14.77
CA ALA A 324 -5.20 -11.99 14.02
C ALA A 324 -4.38 -12.60 12.86
N GLY A 325 -4.57 -13.88 12.54
CA GLY A 325 -3.78 -14.58 11.52
C GLY A 325 -2.33 -14.85 11.93
N THR A 326 -1.60 -15.54 11.05
CA THR A 326 -0.24 -16.03 11.33
C THR A 326 0.82 -15.21 10.60
N LEU A 327 1.69 -14.53 11.34
CA LEU A 327 2.81 -13.76 10.76
C LEU A 327 4.06 -14.60 10.48
N VAL A 328 4.43 -15.45 11.45
CA VAL A 328 5.64 -16.28 11.35
C VAL A 328 5.25 -17.63 10.76
N GLY A 329 5.98 -18.08 9.75
CA GLY A 329 5.70 -19.37 9.13
C GLY A 329 5.91 -20.49 10.14
N GLU A 330 5.24 -21.64 9.97
CA GLU A 330 5.58 -22.83 10.73
C GLU A 330 7.09 -23.05 10.62
N ARG A 331 7.82 -22.92 11.74
CA ARG A 331 9.22 -23.30 11.79
C ARG A 331 9.26 -24.77 11.39
N LYS A 332 9.77 -25.08 10.19
CA LYS A 332 10.09 -26.46 9.85
C LYS A 332 10.93 -26.99 11.01
N PRO A 333 10.53 -28.11 11.66
CA PRO A 333 11.23 -28.58 12.84
C PRO A 333 12.72 -28.68 12.50
N THR A 334 13.56 -28.04 13.32
CA THR A 334 15.00 -28.16 13.20
C THR A 334 15.32 -29.63 13.24
N LEU A 335 15.81 -30.19 12.13
CA LEU A 335 16.21 -31.59 12.07
C LEU A 335 17.15 -31.84 13.25
N THR A 336 16.78 -32.79 14.10
CA THR A 336 17.64 -33.21 15.20
C THR A 336 18.97 -33.70 14.63
N VAL A 337 20.04 -33.67 15.42
CA VAL A 337 21.36 -34.22 15.00
C VAL A 337 21.20 -35.63 14.44
N ALA A 338 20.34 -36.45 15.07
CA ALA A 338 20.03 -37.81 14.63
C ALA A 338 19.30 -37.90 13.27
N GLU A 339 18.53 -36.88 12.88
CA GLU A 339 17.87 -36.82 11.57
C GLU A 339 18.83 -36.32 10.48
N VAL A 340 19.72 -35.37 10.82
CA VAL A 340 20.80 -34.93 9.93
C VAL A 340 21.77 -36.08 9.65
N GLU A 341 22.16 -36.84 10.67
CA GLU A 341 23.00 -38.03 10.54
C GLU A 341 22.34 -39.09 9.65
N ARG A 342 21.06 -39.41 9.88
CA ARG A 342 20.30 -40.33 9.02
C ARG A 342 20.24 -39.87 7.56
N MET A 343 20.10 -38.57 7.32
CA MET A 343 20.02 -38.02 5.96
C MET A 343 21.40 -38.05 5.26
N LEU A 344 22.49 -37.81 6.00
CA LEU A 344 23.86 -37.92 5.50
C LEU A 344 24.23 -39.37 5.18
N ASP A 345 23.83 -40.33 6.03
CA ASP A 345 24.06 -41.76 5.78
C ASP A 345 23.26 -42.28 4.59
N ALA A 346 22.00 -41.85 4.44
CA ALA A 346 21.20 -42.19 3.26
C ALA A 346 21.82 -41.64 1.96
N ARG A 347 22.45 -40.46 1.99
CA ARG A 347 23.20 -39.91 0.84
C ARG A 347 24.48 -40.69 0.55
N ARG A 348 25.24 -41.07 1.58
CA ARG A 348 26.45 -41.91 1.42
C ARG A 348 26.11 -43.29 0.84
N GLN A 349 25.02 -43.91 1.30
CA GLN A 349 24.56 -45.20 0.80
C GLN A 349 24.15 -45.13 -0.69
N ARG A 350 23.44 -44.07 -1.11
CA ARG A 350 23.12 -43.85 -2.54
C ARG A 350 24.37 -43.63 -3.37
N ALA A 351 25.35 -42.87 -2.86
CA ALA A 351 26.64 -42.68 -3.53
C ALA A 351 27.43 -44.00 -3.65
N SER A 352 27.39 -44.86 -2.63
CA SER A 352 28.03 -46.19 -2.69
C SER A 352 27.29 -47.20 -3.58
N GLY A 353 25.97 -47.07 -3.70
CA GLY A 353 25.13 -47.93 -4.56
C GLY A 353 25.33 -47.66 -6.04
N ALA A 354 25.62 -46.41 -6.43
CA ALA A 354 25.95 -46.05 -7.81
C ALA A 354 27.28 -46.62 -8.31
N SER A 355 28.18 -47.06 -7.40
CA SER A 355 29.50 -47.61 -7.75
C SER A 355 29.50 -49.13 -7.99
N ARG A 356 28.37 -49.84 -7.87
CA ARG A 356 28.29 -51.32 -8.01
C ARG A 356 27.40 -51.81 -9.16
N ALA A 357 27.32 -51.08 -10.27
CA ALA A 357 26.82 -51.65 -11.52
C ALA A 357 27.98 -52.33 -12.28
N PRO A 358 27.98 -53.66 -12.46
CA PRO A 358 28.99 -54.30 -13.30
C PRO A 358 28.70 -53.99 -14.78
N LEU A 359 29.70 -53.48 -15.50
CA LEU A 359 29.69 -53.37 -16.96
C LEU A 359 29.61 -54.78 -17.56
N ALA A 360 28.44 -55.19 -18.01
CA ALA A 360 28.27 -56.41 -18.78
C ALA A 360 28.88 -56.23 -20.18
N PHE A 361 30.03 -56.86 -20.41
CA PHE A 361 30.74 -56.88 -21.69
C PHE A 361 30.02 -57.86 -22.64
N HIS A 362 29.30 -57.34 -23.64
CA HIS A 362 28.76 -58.17 -24.72
C HIS A 362 29.90 -58.55 -25.69
N ALA A 363 30.38 -59.79 -25.58
CA ALA A 363 31.27 -60.38 -26.57
C ALA A 363 30.45 -61.09 -27.66
N SER A 364 30.40 -60.50 -28.85
CA SER A 364 29.92 -61.15 -30.07
C SER A 364 30.94 -62.22 -30.50
N ARG A 365 30.56 -63.50 -30.47
CA ARG A 365 31.33 -64.55 -31.16
C ARG A 365 30.73 -64.79 -32.54
N SER A 366 31.49 -64.38 -33.55
CA SER A 366 31.46 -64.95 -34.89
C SER A 366 32.29 -66.22 -34.89
N SER A 367 31.73 -67.33 -35.37
CA SER A 367 32.49 -68.48 -35.87
C SER A 367 31.66 -69.20 -36.92
N ALA A 368 32.07 -69.04 -38.17
CA ALA A 368 31.82 -69.98 -39.25
C ALA A 368 32.81 -71.16 -39.14
N SER A 369 32.38 -72.38 -39.46
CA SER A 369 33.04 -73.40 -40.31
C SER A 369 32.36 -74.77 -40.11
N GLU A 370 31.44 -75.14 -41.00
CA GLU A 370 31.52 -76.27 -41.97
C GLU A 370 30.27 -76.31 -42.84
#